data_AF-T0F7G5-F1
#
_entry.id   AF-T0F7G5-F1
#
_cell.length_a   1.000
_cell.length_b   1.000
_cell.length_c   1.000
_cell.angle_alpha   90.00
_cell.angle_beta   90.00
_cell.angle_gamma   90.00
#
_symmetry.space_group_name_H-M   'P 1'
#
loop_
_entity.id
_entity.type
_entity.pdbx_description
1 polymer ?
#
loop_
_entity_poly.entity_id
_entity_poly.type
_entity_poly.pdbx_seq_one_letter_code
_entity_poly.pdbx_strand_id
1 'polypeptide(L)' 'MLLKYTDDESKVYFHRQPQTPEEQICARKAKDICPVEAIGDDGE' A
#
# COMPACT_ATOMS: atom_id res chain seq x y z
N MET A 1 12.66 -8.56 5.00
CA MET A 1 12.69 -7.14 4.60
C MET A 1 11.33 -6.79 4.04
N LEU A 2 10.68 -5.71 4.49
CA LEU A 2 9.31 -5.37 4.07
C LEU A 2 9.25 -4.57 2.75
N LEU A 3 10.35 -3.89 2.42
CA LEU A 3 10.51 -3.12 1.20
C LEU A 3 11.20 -3.96 0.13
N LYS A 4 10.75 -3.81 -1.12
CA LYS A 4 11.38 -4.36 -2.32
C LYS A 4 11.53 -3.27 -3.38
N TYR A 5 12.48 -3.48 -4.28
CA TYR A 5 12.59 -2.67 -5.50
C TYR A 5 11.71 -3.25 -6.60
N THR A 6 11.25 -2.41 -7.52
CA THR A 6 10.73 -2.87 -8.82
C THR A 6 11.85 -3.55 -9.62
N ASP A 7 11.50 -4.35 -10.62
CA ASP A 7 12.49 -5.12 -11.40
C ASP A 7 13.51 -4.24 -12.14
N ASP A 8 13.12 -3.01 -12.48
CA ASP A 8 13.97 -1.97 -13.07
C ASP A 8 14.71 -1.11 -12.01
N GLU A 9 14.54 -1.44 -10.73
CA GLU A 9 15.06 -0.73 -9.56
C GLU A 9 14.68 0.76 -9.47
N SER A 10 13.66 1.21 -10.21
CA SER A 10 13.24 2.62 -10.26
C SER A 10 12.40 3.06 -9.07
N LYS A 11 11.72 2.12 -8.40
CA LYS A 11 10.84 2.40 -7.26
C LYS A 11 11.07 1.41 -6.13
N VAL A 12 10.67 1.82 -4.92
CA VAL A 12 10.60 0.95 -3.74
C VAL A 12 9.16 0.86 -3.28
N TYR A 13 8.70 -0.34 -2.97
CA TYR A 13 7.35 -0.60 -2.49
C TYR A 13 7.34 -1.58 -1.32
N PHE A 14 6.27 -1.55 -0.52
CA PHE A 14 6.02 -2.57 0.49
C PHE A 14 5.48 -3.83 -0.19
N HIS A 15 6.20 -4.95 -0.12
CA HIS A 15 5.80 -6.16 -0.86
C HIS A 15 4.68 -6.96 -0.17
N ARG A 16 4.33 -6.62 1.08
CA ARG A 16 3.22 -7.23 1.82
C ARG A 16 2.07 -6.25 1.84
N GLN A 17 1.18 -6.38 0.86
CA GLN A 17 -0.06 -5.63 0.77
C GLN A 17 -1.19 -6.34 1.52
N PRO A 18 -2.30 -5.65 1.85
CA PRO A 18 -3.49 -6.27 2.43
C PRO A 18 -3.99 -7.47 1.61
N GLN A 19 -4.02 -8.66 2.20
CA GLN A 19 -4.40 -9.90 1.49
C GLN A 19 -5.77 -10.41 1.89
N THR A 20 -6.22 -10.12 3.11
CA THR A 20 -7.54 -10.56 3.59
C THR A 20 -8.61 -9.47 3.37
N PRO A 21 -9.89 -9.85 3.27
CA PRO A 21 -10.98 -8.88 3.22
C PRO A 21 -10.94 -7.88 4.38
N GLU A 22 -10.63 -8.34 5.59
CA GLU A 22 -10.54 -7.51 6.79
C GLU A 22 -9.40 -6.49 6.69
N GLU A 23 -8.23 -6.93 6.23
CA GLU A 23 -7.07 -6.04 6.03
C GLU A 23 -7.37 -4.98 4.97
N GLN A 24 -8.02 -5.36 3.87
CA GLN A 24 -8.41 -4.42 2.82
C GLN A 24 -9.43 -3.40 3.31
N ILE A 25 -10.39 -3.80 4.15
CA ILE A 25 -11.34 -2.87 4.78
C ILE A 25 -10.59 -1.86 5.65
N CYS A 26 -9.65 -2.32 6.47
CA CYS A 26 -8.84 -1.45 7.32
C CYS A 26 -7.98 -0.48 6.50
N ALA A 27 -7.33 -0.96 5.45
CA ALA A 27 -6.50 -0.13 4.56
C ALA A 27 -7.32 0.95 3.86
N ARG A 28 -8.50 0.62 3.33
CA ARG A 28 -9.42 1.59 2.72
C ARG A 28 -9.86 2.66 3.72
N LYS A 29 -10.28 2.26 4.92
CA LYS A 29 -10.64 3.21 5.98
C LYS A 29 -9.50 4.13 6.35
N ALA A 30 -8.27 3.60 6.46
CA ALA A 30 -7.09 4.40 6.75
C ALA A 30 -6.81 5.43 5.64
N LYS A 31 -6.97 5.02 4.37
CA LYS A 31 -6.87 5.92 3.21
C LYS A 31 -7.87 7.06 3.30
N ASP A 32 -9.14 6.74 3.53
CA ASP A 32 -10.25 7.71 3.53
C ASP A 32 -10.12 8.77 4.65
N ILE A 33 -9.52 8.41 5.79
CA ILE A 33 -9.34 9.34 6.92
C ILE A 33 -8.00 10.10 6.86
N CYS A 34 -7.11 9.79 5.92
CA CYS A 34 -5.78 10.38 5.89
C CYS A 34 -5.87 11.87 5.52
N PRO A 35 -5.54 12.80 6.45
CA PRO A 35 -5.80 14.23 6.25
C PRO A 35 -4.91 14.88 5.17
N VAL A 36 -3.86 14.18 4.76
CA VAL A 36 -2.83 14.67 3.82
C VAL A 36 -2.67 13.75 2.61
N GLU A 37 -3.59 12.79 2.43
CA GLU A 37 -3.59 11.88 1.28
C GLU A 37 -2.27 11.12 1.07
N ALA A 38 -1.53 10.84 2.16
CA ALA A 38 -0.26 10.14 2.11
C ALA A 38 -0.38 8.63 1.86
N ILE A 39 -1.58 8.07 2.07
CA ILE A 39 -1.88 6.66 1.80
C ILE A 39 -2.47 6.58 0.40
N GLY A 40 -1.76 5.91 -0.51
CA GLY A 40 -2.17 5.73 -1.90
C GLY A 40 -2.66 4.31 -2.20
N ASP A 41 -3.20 4.15 -3.41
CA ASP A 41 -3.58 2.88 -4.00
C ASP A 41 -3.25 2.99 -5.50
N ASP A 42 -2.20 2.30 -5.91
CA ASP A 42 -1.62 2.31 -7.26
C ASP A 42 -2.30 1.32 -8.21
N GLY A 43 -3.22 0.48 -7.71
CA GLY A 43 -4.09 -0.37 -8.53
C GLY A 43 -3.40 -1.55 -9.22
N GLU A 44 -2.16 -1.86 -8.86
CA GLU A 44 -1.44 -3.08 -9.28
C GLU A 44 -1.89 -4.34 -8.51
#